data_AF-A0A7K4IA60-F1
#
_entry.id   AF-A0A7K4IA60-F1
#
_cell.length_a   1.000
_cell.length_b   1.000
_cell.length_c   1.000
_cell.angle_alpha   90.00
_cell.angle_beta   90.00
_cell.angle_gamma   90.00
#
_symmetry.space_group_name_H-M   'P 1'
#
loop_
_entity.id
_entity.type
_entity.pdbx_description
1 polymer ?
#
loop_
_entity_poly.entity_id
_entity_poly.type
_entity_poly.pdbx_seq_one_letter_code
_entity_poly.pdbx_strand_id
1 'polypeptide(L)' 'MTQKLTIKQRKELESKLAKALKQSIKPFSTELQKILLDDLVTAFQNRIKVLNRVQKKRSY' A
#
# COMPACT_ATOMS: atom_id res chain seq x y z
N MET A 1 -4.03 2.23 18.30
CA MET A 1 -3.38 1.09 17.61
C MET A 1 -3.56 1.29 16.11
N THR A 2 -2.49 1.40 15.32
CA THR A 2 -2.62 1.28 13.86
C THR A 2 -2.76 -0.20 13.55
N GLN A 3 -3.95 -0.62 13.15
CA GLN A 3 -4.19 -2.00 12.76
C GLN A 3 -3.33 -2.30 11.53
N LYS A 4 -2.36 -3.21 11.67
CA LYS A 4 -1.65 -3.78 10.53
C LYS A 4 -2.70 -4.44 9.65
N LEU A 5 -2.68 -4.19 8.33
CA LEU A 5 -3.64 -4.85 7.45
C LEU A 5 -3.48 -6.36 7.60
N THR A 6 -4.62 -7.05 7.66
CA THR A 6 -4.63 -8.51 7.54
C THR A 6 -4.11 -8.92 6.17
N ILE A 7 -3.68 -10.18 6.03
CA ILE A 7 -3.23 -10.73 4.75
C ILE A 7 -4.31 -10.55 3.67
N LYS A 8 -5.59 -10.76 4.03
CA LYS A 8 -6.72 -10.59 3.12
C LYS A 8 -6.83 -9.14 2.63
N GLN A 9 -6.76 -8.17 3.53
CA GLN A 9 -6.83 -6.75 3.18
C GLN A 9 -5.64 -6.29 2.35
N ARG A 10 -4.44 -6.83 2.62
CA ARG A 10 -3.23 -6.55 1.82
C ARG A 10 -3.42 -7.00 0.37
N LYS A 11 -3.85 -8.26 0.16
CA LYS A 11 -4.12 -8.81 -1.18
C LYS A 11 -5.23 -8.04 -1.92
N GLU A 12 -6.26 -7.60 -1.21
CA GLU A 12 -7.33 -6.79 -1.80
C GLU A 12 -6.78 -5.43 -2.28
N LEU A 13 -5.90 -4.80 -1.51
CA LEU A 13 -5.29 -3.53 -1.87
C LEU A 13 -4.30 -3.69 -3.04
N GLU A 14 -3.49 -4.74 -3.05
CA GLU A 14 -2.63 -5.09 -4.19
C GLU A 14 -3.45 -5.25 -5.47
N SER A 15 -4.57 -5.97 -5.42
CA SER A 15 -5.48 -6.14 -6.56
C SER A 15 -6.07 -4.82 -7.07
N LYS A 16 -6.49 -3.94 -6.14
CA LYS A 16 -6.97 -2.60 -6.48
C LYS A 16 -5.89 -1.74 -7.15
N LEU A 17 -4.66 -1.77 -6.63
CA LEU A 17 -3.51 -1.06 -7.20
C LEU A 17 -3.12 -1.63 -8.57
N ALA A 18 -3.10 -2.95 -8.73
CA ALA A 18 -2.83 -3.60 -10.01
C ALA A 18 -3.84 -3.19 -11.08
N LYS A 19 -5.13 -3.10 -10.71
CA LYS A 19 -6.19 -2.65 -11.61
C LYS A 19 -6.03 -1.18 -11.98
N ALA A 20 -5.74 -0.31 -11.00
CA ALA A 20 -5.59 1.12 -11.21
C ALA A 20 -4.34 1.47 -12.05
N LEU A 21 -3.24 0.74 -11.85
CA LEU A 21 -1.94 0.98 -12.49
C LEU A 21 -1.69 0.08 -13.70
N LYS A 22 -2.71 -0.67 -14.16
CA LYS A 22 -2.57 -1.74 -15.17
C LYS A 22 -1.75 -1.32 -16.38
N GLN A 23 -1.98 -0.13 -16.94
CA GLN A 23 -1.25 0.34 -18.12
C GLN A 23 0.19 0.72 -17.79
N SER A 24 0.42 1.35 -16.64
CA SER A 24 1.74 1.78 -16.19
C SER A 24 2.66 0.60 -15.82
N ILE A 25 2.09 -0.49 -15.29
CA ILE A 25 2.88 -1.66 -14.87
C ILE A 25 2.97 -2.75 -15.95
N LYS A 26 2.19 -2.65 -17.04
CA LYS A 26 2.19 -3.61 -18.15
C LYS A 26 3.58 -3.90 -18.73
N PRO A 27 4.50 -2.92 -18.87
CA PRO A 27 5.85 -3.20 -19.41
C PRO A 27 6.72 -4.05 -18.50
N PHE A 28 6.39 -4.18 -17.22
CA PHE A 28 7.19 -4.94 -16.26
C PHE A 28 6.89 -6.43 -16.33
N SER A 29 7.90 -7.26 -16.03
CA SER A 29 7.70 -8.70 -15.84
C SER A 29 6.73 -8.96 -14.68
N THR A 30 6.11 -10.15 -14.67
CA THR A 30 5.19 -10.55 -13.58
C THR A 30 5.84 -10.46 -12.20
N GLU A 31 7.14 -10.75 -12.10
CA GLU A 31 7.90 -10.62 -10.85
C GLU A 31 8.06 -9.15 -10.43
N LEU A 32 8.46 -8.29 -11.36
CA LEU A 32 8.61 -6.84 -11.09
C LEU A 32 7.26 -6.18 -10.76
N GLN A 33 6.17 -6.61 -11.40
CA GLN A 33 4.82 -6.15 -11.06
C GLN A 33 4.46 -6.52 -9.60
N LYS A 34 4.76 -7.76 -9.18
CA LYS A 34 4.50 -8.20 -7.80
C LYS A 34 5.33 -7.42 -6.78
N ILE A 35 6.62 -7.24 -7.04
CA ILE A 35 7.52 -6.46 -6.17
C ILE A 35 6.99 -5.04 -6.02
N LEU A 36 6.71 -4.36 -7.13
CA LEU A 36 6.20 -2.99 -7.12
C LEU A 36 4.88 -2.87 -6.34
N LEU A 37 3.94 -3.78 -6.54
CA LEU A 37 2.64 -3.73 -5.86
C LEU A 37 2.77 -3.96 -4.34
N ASP A 38 3.63 -4.89 -3.91
CA ASP A 38 3.89 -5.13 -2.49
C ASP A 38 4.57 -3.91 -1.83
N ASP A 39 5.54 -3.32 -2.51
CA ASP A 39 6.25 -2.11 -2.06
C ASP A 39 5.29 -0.93 -1.92
N LEU A 40 4.40 -0.71 -2.90
CA LEU A 40 3.40 0.35 -2.86
C LEU A 40 2.43 0.17 -1.68
N VAL A 41 1.99 -1.05 -1.40
CA VAL A 41 1.14 -1.33 -0.23
C VAL A 41 1.88 -1.04 1.07
N THR A 42 3.15 -1.46 1.16
CA THR A 42 3.99 -1.19 2.34
C THR A 42 4.20 0.31 2.55
N ALA A 43 4.55 1.05 1.50
CA ALA A 43 4.75 2.49 1.55
C ALA A 43 3.46 3.22 1.96
N PHE A 44 2.31 2.80 1.43
CA PHE A 44 1.01 3.34 1.79
C PHE A 44 0.69 3.15 3.28
N GLN A 45 0.88 1.93 3.79
CA GLN A 45 0.68 1.63 5.22
C GLN A 45 1.61 2.47 6.12
N ASN A 46 2.88 2.58 5.74
CA ASN A 46 3.85 3.39 6.47
C ASN A 46 3.43 4.86 6.50
N ARG A 47 2.92 5.40 5.39
CA ARG A 47 2.47 6.78 5.34
C ARG A 47 1.26 7.04 6.21
N ILE A 48 0.26 6.15 6.20
CA ILE A 48 -0.90 6.23 7.11
C ILE A 48 -0.45 6.24 8.56
N LYS A 49 0.50 5.36 8.94
CA LYS A 49 1.03 5.30 10.30
C LYS A 49 1.68 6.62 10.72
N VAL A 50 2.51 7.20 9.86
CA VAL A 50 3.17 8.48 10.13
C VAL A 50 2.15 9.61 10.27
N LEU A 51 1.21 9.74 9.32
CA LEU A 51 0.21 10.79 9.34
C LEU A 51 -0.72 10.69 10.56
N ASN A 52 -1.15 9.48 10.93
CA ASN A 52 -1.92 9.26 12.16
C ASN A 52 -1.15 9.68 13.41
N ARG A 53 0.16 9.45 13.47
CA ARG A 53 1.01 9.90 14.58
C ARG A 53 1.10 11.42 14.64
N VAL A 54 1.28 12.07 13.49
CA VAL A 54 1.34 13.55 13.39
C VAL A 54 0.00 14.15 13.81
N GLN A 55 -1.12 13.62 13.32
CA GLN A 55 -2.46 14.11 13.68
C GLN A 55 -2.71 14.03 15.18
N LYS A 56 -2.41 12.88 15.81
CA LYS A 56 -2.59 12.71 17.27
C LYS A 56 -1.77 13.69 18.09
N LYS A 57 -0.55 14.03 17.65
CA LYS A 57 0.30 15.01 18.33
C LYS A 57 -0.21 16.45 18.21
N ARG A 58 -1.00 16.77 17.18
CA ARG A 58 -1.58 18.11 16.97
C ARG A 58 -2.92 18.30 17.69
N SER A 59 -3.55 17.22 18.14
CA SER A 59 -4.85 17.25 18.84
C SER A 59 -4.72 17.26 20.37
N TYR A 60 -3.55 17.63 20.91
CA TYR A 60 -3.29 17.89 22.33
C TYR A 60 -3.05 19.37 22.55
#